data_AF-A0A2G2B8T2-F1
#
_entry.id   AF-A0A2G2B8T2-F1
#
_cell.length_a   1.000
_cell.length_b   1.000
_cell.length_c   1.000
_cell.angle_alpha   90.00
_cell.angle_beta   90.00
_cell.angle_gamma   90.00
#
_symmetry.space_group_name_H-M   'P 1'
#
loop_
_entity.id
_entity.type
_entity.pdbx_description
1 polymer ?
#
loop_
_entity_poly.entity_id
_entity_poly.type
_entity_poly.pdbx_seq_one_letter_code
_entity_poly.pdbx_strand_id
1 'polypeptide(L)'
;MARRAAYLSGFRKKCKMLLNCDETGGFKMRSLADIRARTSKTEIFRGQMQHAMIAALITAGTCSLLKSPEGTYLGVTPIFWAYITLAVGLFHQSMVAVVFRLQLHLDIMVRLFGGNALKIWGAMFLPFLAARPLLLLVAGLADAGSLGGDRTLQLVAGGLLMLPAIWGMHSVIKYFTISRALGGDHFFDQYVNMPLVDQGAFKYSANAMYTFVFLGMWGIALLTGSWNALVLALFNHAYIWVHMYCTERPDMDVIYGGG
;
A
#
# COMPACT_ATOMS: atom_id res chain seq x y z
N MET A 1 -6.50 49.39 9.11
CA MET A 1 -6.46 48.54 10.33
C MET A 1 -7.53 47.43 10.36
N ALA A 2 -8.77 47.65 9.90
CA ALA A 2 -9.85 46.64 9.94
C ALA A 2 -9.61 45.33 9.15
N ARG A 3 -8.86 45.36 8.03
CA ARG A 3 -8.56 44.15 7.24
C ARG A 3 -7.56 43.18 7.88
N ARG A 4 -6.71 43.65 8.82
CA ARG A 4 -5.73 42.80 9.53
C ARG A 4 -6.41 42.00 10.66
N ALA A 5 -7.43 42.57 11.30
CA ALA A 5 -8.23 41.90 12.33
C ALA A 5 -9.11 40.77 11.76
N ALA A 6 -9.67 40.95 10.55
CA ALA A 6 -10.43 39.91 9.85
C ALA A 6 -9.57 38.74 9.35
N TYR A 7 -8.32 39.02 8.96
CA TYR A 7 -7.36 37.97 8.57
C TYR A 7 -6.90 37.14 9.78
N LEU A 8 -6.65 37.80 10.93
CA LEU A 8 -6.27 37.13 12.18
C LEU A 8 -7.44 36.37 12.84
N SER A 9 -8.69 36.83 12.69
CA SER A 9 -9.87 36.11 13.18
C SER A 9 -10.21 34.88 12.31
N GLY A 10 -10.01 34.98 10.99
CA GLY A 10 -10.09 33.85 10.06
C GLY A 10 -8.99 32.80 10.30
N PHE A 11 -7.77 33.24 10.60
CA PHE A 11 -6.66 32.35 10.94
C PHE A 11 -6.87 31.63 12.29
N ARG A 12 -7.43 32.32 13.31
CA ARG A 12 -7.82 31.69 14.58
C ARG A 12 -8.92 30.65 14.42
N LYS A 13 -9.94 30.89 13.57
CA LYS A 13 -10.98 29.88 13.28
C LYS A 13 -10.42 28.67 12.52
N LYS A 14 -9.48 28.89 11.60
CA LYS A 14 -8.81 27.80 10.87
C LYS A 14 -7.86 27.00 11.77
N CYS A 15 -7.14 27.66 12.68
CA CYS A 15 -6.39 26.97 13.75
C CYS A 15 -7.31 26.18 14.70
N LYS A 16 -8.50 26.69 15.06
CA LYS A 16 -9.45 25.98 15.93
C LYS A 16 -10.11 24.77 15.24
N MET A 17 -10.10 24.72 13.92
CA MET A 17 -10.59 23.60 13.11
C MET A 17 -9.48 22.59 12.79
N LEU A 18 -8.22 23.04 12.78
CA LEU A 18 -7.03 22.19 12.59
C LEU A 18 -6.46 21.65 13.91
N LEU A 19 -6.76 22.29 15.03
CA LEU A 19 -6.39 21.85 16.38
C LEU A 19 -7.68 21.44 17.10
N ASN A 20 -7.89 20.13 17.23
CA ASN A 20 -8.89 19.55 18.12
C ASN A 20 -8.54 19.94 19.56
N CYS A 21 -8.87 21.15 20.01
CA CYS A 21 -8.69 21.56 21.40
C CYS A 21 -9.91 21.12 22.22
N ASP A 22 -9.68 20.49 23.37
CA ASP A 22 -10.71 20.21 24.38
C ASP A 22 -11.19 21.50 25.08
N GLU A 23 -12.21 21.37 25.92
CA GLU A 23 -12.83 22.49 26.66
C GLU A 23 -11.87 23.17 27.65
N THR A 24 -10.71 22.55 27.94
CA THR A 24 -9.64 23.09 28.79
C THR A 24 -8.47 23.68 28.00
N GLY A 25 -8.55 23.69 26.66
CA GLY A 25 -7.51 24.19 25.77
C GLY A 25 -6.37 23.19 25.50
N GLY A 26 -6.49 21.94 25.96
CA GLY A 26 -5.57 20.84 25.66
C GLY A 26 -5.82 20.24 24.29
N PHE A 27 -4.82 19.62 23.66
CA PHE A 27 -5.03 18.90 22.39
C PHE A 27 -5.78 17.60 22.67
N LYS A 28 -7.02 17.49 22.19
CA LYS A 28 -7.83 16.27 22.25
C LYS A 28 -7.22 15.22 21.32
N MET A 29 -6.49 14.30 21.93
CA MET A 29 -5.96 13.11 21.28
C MET A 29 -7.09 12.27 20.70
N ARG A 30 -6.92 11.80 19.46
CA ARG A 30 -7.84 10.84 18.86
C ARG A 30 -7.62 9.47 19.51
N SER A 31 -8.73 8.80 19.81
CA SER A 31 -8.77 7.45 20.38
C SER A 31 -9.44 6.50 19.40
N LEU A 32 -8.82 5.36 19.13
CA LEU A 32 -9.40 4.28 18.32
C LEU A 32 -10.64 3.67 19.00
N ALA A 33 -10.69 3.67 20.34
CA ALA A 33 -11.88 3.25 21.08
C ALA A 33 -13.06 4.17 20.77
N ASP A 34 -12.84 5.49 20.78
CA ASP A 34 -13.88 6.47 20.44
C ASP A 34 -14.30 6.38 18.97
N ILE A 35 -13.33 6.18 18.06
CA ILE A 35 -13.60 5.98 16.63
C ILE A 35 -14.49 4.75 16.44
N ARG A 36 -14.18 3.61 17.08
CA ARG A 36 -15.01 2.40 17.00
C ARG A 36 -16.39 2.59 17.62
N ALA A 37 -16.49 3.30 18.74
CA ALA A 37 -17.76 3.54 19.42
C ALA A 37 -18.75 4.36 18.58
N ARG A 38 -18.25 5.26 17.72
CA ARG A 38 -19.08 6.12 16.86
C ARG A 38 -19.26 5.63 15.42
N THR A 39 -18.57 4.57 15.02
CA THR A 39 -18.58 4.06 13.64
C THR A 39 -19.51 2.86 13.52
N SER A 40 -20.36 2.85 12.48
CA SER A 40 -21.22 1.69 12.20
C SER A 40 -20.42 0.44 11.89
N LYS A 41 -20.86 -0.73 12.38
CA LYS A 41 -20.24 -2.02 12.05
C LYS A 41 -20.33 -2.36 10.55
N THR A 42 -21.25 -1.74 9.82
CA THR A 42 -21.37 -1.91 8.36
C THR A 42 -20.16 -1.36 7.61
N GLU A 43 -19.39 -0.44 8.19
CA GLU A 43 -18.17 0.11 7.57
C GLU A 43 -17.09 -0.95 7.34
N ILE A 44 -17.15 -2.09 8.04
CA ILE A 44 -16.30 -3.26 7.77
C ILE A 44 -16.39 -3.70 6.31
N PHE A 45 -17.58 -3.57 5.71
CA PHE A 45 -17.85 -4.02 4.34
C PHE A 45 -17.69 -2.91 3.30
N ARG A 46 -17.45 -1.66 3.70
CA ARG A 46 -17.31 -0.54 2.78
C ARG A 46 -16.18 -0.83 1.77
N GLY A 47 -16.49 -0.74 0.48
CA GLY A 47 -15.55 -1.00 -0.60
C GLY A 47 -15.12 -2.47 -0.78
N GLN A 48 -15.46 -3.40 0.13
CA GLN A 48 -14.90 -4.77 0.10
C GLN A 48 -15.49 -5.63 -1.03
N MET A 49 -16.75 -5.40 -1.40
CA MET A 49 -17.33 -6.06 -2.57
C MET A 49 -16.66 -5.56 -3.86
N GLN A 50 -16.43 -4.25 -3.99
CA GLN A 50 -15.70 -3.67 -5.10
C GLN A 50 -14.26 -4.20 -5.16
N HIS A 51 -13.60 -4.30 -4.00
CA HIS A 51 -12.26 -4.88 -3.90
C HIS A 51 -12.23 -6.30 -4.48
N ALA A 52 -13.15 -7.17 -4.05
CA ALA A 52 -13.23 -8.55 -4.53
C ALA A 52 -13.55 -8.64 -6.03
N MET A 53 -14.52 -7.86 -6.52
CA MET A 53 -14.89 -7.84 -7.94
C MET A 53 -13.74 -7.37 -8.83
N ILE A 54 -13.06 -6.28 -8.44
CA ILE A 54 -11.94 -5.76 -9.21
C ILE A 54 -10.76 -6.73 -9.13
N ALA A 55 -10.47 -7.31 -7.96
CA ALA A 55 -9.44 -8.33 -7.79
C ALA A 55 -9.67 -9.53 -8.72
N ALA A 56 -10.92 -10.02 -8.81
CA ALA A 56 -11.28 -11.10 -9.73
C ALA A 56 -11.09 -10.69 -11.19
N LEU A 57 -11.53 -9.48 -11.57
CA LEU A 57 -11.39 -8.96 -12.93
C LEU A 57 -9.92 -8.82 -13.36
N ILE A 58 -9.08 -8.17 -12.54
CA ILE A 58 -7.66 -7.99 -12.88
C ILE A 58 -6.91 -9.32 -12.84
N THR A 59 -7.32 -10.28 -12.00
CA THR A 59 -6.76 -11.64 -11.99
C THR A 59 -7.09 -12.37 -13.28
N ALA A 60 -8.36 -12.35 -13.71
CA ALA A 60 -8.76 -12.94 -14.99
C ALA A 60 -8.03 -12.30 -16.18
N GLY A 61 -7.92 -10.97 -16.19
CA GLY A 61 -7.15 -10.23 -17.18
C GLY A 61 -5.67 -10.64 -17.19
N THR A 62 -5.05 -10.76 -16.01
CA THR A 62 -3.66 -11.22 -15.87
C THR A 62 -3.50 -12.63 -16.45
N CYS A 63 -4.35 -13.58 -16.04
CA CYS A 63 -4.31 -14.95 -16.54
C CYS A 63 -4.47 -15.02 -18.08
N SER A 64 -5.29 -14.15 -18.67
CA SER A 64 -5.46 -14.09 -20.13
C SER A 64 -4.23 -13.57 -20.89
N LEU A 65 -3.37 -12.80 -20.22
CA LEU A 65 -2.18 -12.18 -20.81
C LEU A 65 -0.88 -12.97 -20.56
N LEU A 66 -0.87 -13.85 -19.55
CA LEU A 66 0.29 -14.69 -19.24
C LEU A 66 0.56 -15.69 -20.36
N LYS A 67 1.85 -15.87 -20.66
CA LYS A 67 2.35 -16.83 -21.66
C LYS A 67 2.98 -18.04 -20.97
N SER A 68 2.95 -19.17 -21.67
CA SER A 68 3.54 -20.43 -21.22
C SER A 68 4.74 -20.80 -22.09
N PRO A 69 5.90 -20.15 -21.93
CA PRO A 69 7.10 -20.53 -22.66
C PRO A 69 7.57 -21.92 -22.23
N GLU A 70 8.23 -22.62 -23.16
CA GLU A 70 8.81 -23.94 -22.92
C GLU A 70 10.01 -23.87 -21.98
N GLY A 71 10.37 -25.03 -21.41
CA GLY A 71 11.52 -25.17 -20.52
C GLY A 71 11.20 -25.03 -19.04
N THR A 72 12.25 -24.97 -18.23
CA THR A 72 12.16 -24.86 -16.78
C THR A 72 13.19 -23.87 -16.24
N TYR A 73 12.86 -23.26 -15.10
CA TYR A 73 13.76 -22.43 -14.30
C TYR A 73 13.67 -22.88 -12.85
N LEU A 74 14.81 -23.20 -12.24
CA LEU A 74 14.88 -23.78 -10.89
C LEU A 74 14.00 -25.03 -10.73
N GLY A 75 13.94 -25.88 -11.77
CA GLY A 75 13.18 -27.13 -11.76
C GLY A 75 11.66 -26.99 -11.96
N VAL A 76 11.18 -25.79 -12.29
CA VAL A 76 9.74 -25.49 -12.39
C VAL A 76 9.43 -24.70 -13.67
N THR A 77 8.22 -24.81 -14.21
CA THR A 77 7.86 -24.12 -15.47
C THR A 77 7.70 -22.61 -15.26
N PRO A 78 7.99 -21.78 -16.28
CA PRO A 78 7.84 -20.32 -16.16
C PRO A 78 6.40 -19.87 -15.86
N ILE A 79 5.39 -20.53 -16.45
CA ILE A 79 3.99 -20.23 -16.17
C ILE A 79 3.62 -20.51 -14.71
N PHE A 80 4.20 -21.52 -14.09
CA PHE A 80 3.96 -21.82 -12.69
C PHE A 80 4.59 -20.75 -11.78
N TRP A 81 5.80 -20.26 -12.09
CA TRP A 81 6.37 -19.09 -11.41
C TRP A 81 5.47 -17.86 -11.52
N ALA A 82 4.86 -17.64 -12.69
CA ALA A 82 3.92 -16.55 -12.87
C ALA A 82 2.65 -16.72 -12.00
N TYR A 83 2.07 -17.92 -11.94
CA TYR A 83 0.92 -18.20 -11.09
C TYR A 83 1.22 -18.09 -9.60
N ILE A 84 2.38 -18.54 -9.12
CA ILE A 84 2.79 -18.32 -7.73
C ILE A 84 2.92 -16.83 -7.43
N THR A 85 3.54 -16.06 -8.33
CA THR A 85 3.70 -14.61 -8.16
C THR A 85 2.34 -13.91 -8.06
N LEU A 86 1.40 -14.28 -8.95
CA LEU A 86 0.02 -13.81 -8.93
C LEU A 86 -0.71 -14.19 -7.63
N ALA A 87 -0.63 -15.45 -7.22
CA ALA A 87 -1.29 -15.97 -6.02
C ALA A 87 -0.77 -15.28 -4.76
N VAL A 88 0.54 -15.09 -4.63
CA VAL A 88 1.14 -14.37 -3.49
C VAL A 88 0.69 -12.91 -3.46
N GLY A 89 0.64 -12.23 -4.61
CA GLY A 89 0.12 -10.87 -4.70
C GLY A 89 -1.37 -10.79 -4.31
N LEU A 90 -2.18 -11.74 -4.77
CA LEU A 90 -3.60 -11.83 -4.45
C LEU A 90 -3.84 -12.06 -2.95
N PHE A 91 -3.15 -13.06 -2.40
CA PHE A 91 -3.23 -13.43 -1.00
C PHE A 91 -2.79 -12.29 -0.09
N HIS A 92 -1.64 -11.67 -0.38
CA HIS A 92 -1.12 -10.57 0.43
C HIS A 92 -2.13 -9.42 0.55
N GLN A 93 -2.64 -8.89 -0.57
CA GLN A 93 -3.55 -7.73 -0.50
C GLN A 93 -4.90 -8.08 0.10
N SER A 94 -5.39 -9.30 -0.13
CA SER A 94 -6.63 -9.78 0.50
C SER A 94 -6.46 -9.89 2.01
N MET A 95 -5.34 -10.45 2.46
CA MET A 95 -4.97 -10.54 3.88
C MET A 95 -4.88 -9.15 4.52
N VAL A 96 -4.22 -8.19 3.87
CA VAL A 96 -4.13 -6.80 4.36
C VAL A 96 -5.50 -6.17 4.47
N ALA A 97 -6.34 -6.28 3.45
CA ALA A 97 -7.67 -5.70 3.49
C ALA A 97 -8.54 -6.29 4.62
N VAL A 98 -8.50 -7.61 4.80
CA VAL A 98 -9.23 -8.29 5.88
C VAL A 98 -8.72 -7.83 7.25
N VAL A 99 -7.40 -7.84 7.46
CA VAL A 99 -6.82 -7.47 8.75
C VAL A 99 -7.09 -6.01 9.06
N PHE A 100 -6.92 -5.10 8.10
CA PHE A 100 -7.19 -3.67 8.32
C PHE A 100 -8.63 -3.42 8.73
N ARG A 101 -9.61 -4.02 8.01
CA ARG A 101 -11.04 -3.89 8.34
C ARG A 101 -11.37 -4.46 9.71
N LEU A 102 -10.94 -5.69 10.00
CA LEU A 102 -11.26 -6.33 11.27
C LEU A 102 -10.52 -5.66 12.44
N GLN A 103 -9.30 -5.19 12.24
CA GLN A 103 -8.54 -4.50 13.26
C GLN A 103 -9.12 -3.11 13.55
N LEU A 104 -9.41 -2.31 12.53
CA LEU A 104 -9.98 -0.97 12.72
C LEU A 104 -11.32 -1.01 13.44
N HIS A 105 -12.23 -1.91 13.03
CA HIS A 105 -13.61 -1.90 13.53
C HIS A 105 -13.85 -2.83 14.73
N LEU A 106 -13.11 -3.94 14.84
CA LEU A 106 -13.32 -4.96 15.88
C LEU A 106 -12.13 -5.14 16.81
N ASP A 107 -11.00 -4.46 16.54
CA ASP A 107 -9.79 -4.51 17.35
C ASP A 107 -9.21 -5.93 17.51
N ILE A 108 -9.42 -6.78 16.50
CA ILE A 108 -9.22 -8.24 16.62
C ILE A 108 -7.78 -8.61 16.98
N MET A 109 -6.77 -7.99 16.36
CA MET A 109 -5.37 -8.32 16.59
C MET A 109 -4.93 -7.86 17.98
N VAL A 110 -5.35 -6.66 18.40
CA VAL A 110 -5.04 -6.13 19.73
C VAL A 110 -5.74 -6.93 20.82
N ARG A 111 -6.98 -7.39 20.60
CA ARG A 111 -7.69 -8.29 21.54
C ARG A 111 -7.00 -9.64 21.70
N LEU A 112 -6.47 -10.20 20.62
CA LEU A 112 -5.81 -11.51 20.64
C LEU A 112 -4.36 -11.45 21.15
N PHE A 113 -3.64 -10.37 20.85
CA PHE A 113 -2.19 -10.31 21.01
C PHE A 113 -1.68 -9.11 21.84
N GLY A 114 -2.57 -8.24 22.30
CA GLY A 114 -2.25 -7.06 23.10
C GLY A 114 -1.21 -6.16 22.42
N GLY A 115 -0.22 -5.71 23.20
CA GLY A 115 0.87 -4.85 22.72
C GLY A 115 1.74 -5.48 21.62
N ASN A 116 1.68 -6.80 21.42
CA ASN A 116 2.44 -7.48 20.36
C ASN A 116 1.70 -7.52 19.01
N ALA A 117 0.46 -7.02 18.93
CA ALA A 117 -0.37 -7.11 17.74
C ALA A 117 0.30 -6.61 16.46
N LEU A 118 0.89 -5.40 16.48
CA LEU A 118 1.56 -4.83 15.30
C LEU A 118 2.83 -5.61 14.91
N LYS A 119 3.55 -6.18 15.89
CA LYS A 119 4.73 -7.01 15.63
C LYS A 119 4.35 -8.33 14.95
N ILE A 120 3.30 -8.99 15.45
CA ILE A 120 2.78 -10.24 14.87
C ILE A 120 2.20 -9.98 13.48
N TRP A 121 1.47 -8.88 13.32
CA TRP A 121 1.02 -8.42 12.01
C TRP A 121 2.19 -8.21 11.05
N GLY A 122 3.24 -7.50 11.48
CA GLY A 122 4.46 -7.31 10.69
C GLY A 122 5.14 -8.62 10.31
N ALA A 123 5.17 -9.61 11.19
CA ALA A 123 5.75 -10.93 10.92
C ALA A 123 4.98 -11.72 9.86
N MET A 124 3.67 -11.46 9.69
CA MET A 124 2.88 -12.02 8.60
C MET A 124 2.99 -11.17 7.33
N PHE A 125 2.88 -9.84 7.44
CA PHE A 125 2.87 -8.91 6.32
C PHE A 125 4.20 -8.85 5.56
N LEU A 126 5.32 -8.64 6.27
CA LEU A 126 6.61 -8.32 5.65
C LEU A 126 7.16 -9.44 4.76
N PRO A 127 7.09 -10.74 5.13
CA PRO A 127 7.56 -11.81 4.26
C PRO A 127 6.81 -11.85 2.92
N PHE A 128 5.49 -11.71 2.93
CA PHE A 128 4.70 -11.69 1.70
C PHE A 128 4.95 -10.41 0.90
N LEU A 129 5.08 -9.25 1.54
CA LEU A 129 5.46 -8.01 0.85
C LEU A 129 6.81 -8.15 0.13
N ALA A 130 7.82 -8.72 0.81
CA ALA A 130 9.15 -8.94 0.26
C ALA A 130 9.16 -10.05 -0.81
N ALA A 131 8.33 -11.07 -0.67
CA ALA A 131 8.20 -12.14 -1.65
C ALA A 131 7.72 -11.62 -3.01
N ARG A 132 6.88 -10.58 -3.05
CA ARG A 132 6.33 -10.03 -4.31
C ARG A 132 7.42 -9.61 -5.32
N PRO A 133 8.35 -8.69 -5.03
CA PRO A 133 9.41 -8.34 -5.97
C PRO A 133 10.41 -9.47 -6.21
N LEU A 134 10.65 -10.35 -5.23
CA LEU A 134 11.55 -11.49 -5.40
C LEU A 134 10.97 -12.54 -6.36
N LEU A 135 9.71 -12.91 -6.19
CA LEU A 135 9.01 -13.82 -7.08
C LEU A 135 8.80 -13.21 -8.46
N LEU A 136 8.55 -11.90 -8.56
CA LEU A 136 8.51 -11.19 -9.82
C LEU A 136 9.85 -11.29 -10.58
N LEU A 137 10.97 -11.13 -9.87
CA LEU A 137 12.30 -11.32 -10.44
C LEU A 137 12.51 -12.77 -10.89
N VAL A 138 12.15 -13.76 -10.08
CA VAL A 138 12.25 -15.19 -10.44
C VAL A 138 11.39 -15.50 -11.67
N ALA A 139 10.14 -15.03 -11.71
CA ALA A 139 9.26 -15.18 -12.87
C ALA A 139 9.87 -14.51 -14.10
N GLY A 140 10.42 -13.31 -13.96
CA GLY A 140 11.06 -12.58 -15.06
C GLY A 140 12.35 -13.21 -15.57
N LEU A 141 13.12 -13.88 -14.70
CA LEU A 141 14.29 -14.66 -15.10
C LEU A 141 13.88 -15.97 -15.79
N ALA A 142 12.75 -16.56 -15.39
CA ALA A 142 12.24 -17.81 -15.97
C ALA A 142 11.78 -17.64 -17.44
N ASP A 143 11.37 -16.45 -17.86
CA ASP A 143 11.04 -16.12 -19.24
C ASP A 143 11.82 -14.89 -19.76
N ALA A 144 13.09 -14.75 -19.35
CA ALA A 144 13.92 -13.62 -19.74
C ALA A 144 14.03 -13.47 -21.27
N GLY A 145 13.92 -12.23 -21.75
CA GLY A 145 13.95 -11.91 -23.18
C GLY A 145 12.63 -12.18 -23.94
N SER A 146 11.59 -12.72 -23.29
CA SER A 146 10.30 -13.01 -23.92
C SER A 146 9.52 -11.77 -24.38
N LEU A 147 9.89 -10.57 -23.90
CA LEU A 147 9.28 -9.30 -24.29
C LEU A 147 9.58 -8.93 -25.75
N GLY A 148 10.70 -9.42 -26.32
CA GLY A 148 11.17 -9.02 -27.65
C GLY A 148 11.57 -7.54 -27.71
N GLY A 149 11.78 -6.97 -28.91
CA GLY A 149 12.09 -5.54 -29.08
C GLY A 149 13.54 -5.13 -28.73
N ASP A 150 13.78 -3.82 -28.60
CA ASP A 150 15.12 -3.26 -28.35
C ASP A 150 15.55 -3.46 -26.88
N ARG A 151 16.63 -4.23 -26.70
CA ARG A 151 17.13 -4.57 -25.37
C ARG A 151 17.79 -3.40 -24.65
N THR A 152 18.47 -2.51 -25.37
CA THR A 152 19.11 -1.32 -24.80
C THR A 152 18.05 -0.39 -24.21
N LEU A 153 16.95 -0.17 -24.95
CA LEU A 153 15.83 0.63 -24.48
C LEU A 153 15.22 0.05 -23.20
N GLN A 154 15.03 -1.27 -23.13
CA GLN A 154 14.51 -1.93 -21.93
C GLN A 154 15.43 -1.75 -20.72
N LEU A 155 16.74 -1.93 -20.90
CA LEU A 155 17.71 -1.77 -19.83
C LEU A 155 17.76 -0.34 -19.32
N VAL A 156 17.76 0.64 -20.23
CA VAL A 156 17.74 2.07 -19.87
C VAL A 156 16.44 2.43 -19.15
N ALA A 157 15.29 2.08 -19.70
CA ALA A 157 13.99 2.37 -19.10
C ALA A 157 13.83 1.66 -17.74
N GLY A 158 14.22 0.39 -17.65
CA GLY A 158 14.20 -0.37 -16.40
C GLY A 158 15.10 0.24 -15.33
N GLY A 159 16.32 0.63 -15.69
CA GLY A 159 17.24 1.34 -14.80
C GLY A 159 16.70 2.68 -14.32
N LEU A 160 16.08 3.46 -15.22
CA LEU A 160 15.46 4.75 -14.86
C LEU A 160 14.29 4.58 -13.89
N LEU A 161 13.48 3.52 -14.01
CA LEU A 161 12.37 3.23 -13.09
C LEU A 161 12.85 2.75 -11.70
N MET A 162 14.04 2.14 -11.62
CA MET A 162 14.61 1.74 -10.32
C MET A 162 15.02 2.93 -9.47
N LEU A 163 15.43 4.05 -10.07
CA LEU A 163 15.86 5.26 -9.33
C LEU A 163 14.78 5.82 -8.40
N PRO A 164 13.56 6.16 -8.87
CA PRO A 164 12.49 6.62 -7.99
C PRO A 164 12.02 5.52 -7.03
N ALA A 165 12.09 4.24 -7.41
CA ALA A 165 11.70 3.14 -6.52
C ALA A 165 12.62 3.02 -5.30
N ILE A 166 13.94 3.08 -5.52
CA ILE A 166 14.95 3.05 -4.46
C ILE A 166 14.80 4.28 -3.57
N TRP A 167 14.65 5.46 -4.16
CA TRP A 167 14.45 6.70 -3.40
C TRP A 167 13.14 6.69 -2.59
N GLY A 168 12.06 6.14 -3.15
CA GLY A 168 10.79 5.92 -2.47
C GLY A 168 10.97 5.01 -1.26
N MET A 169 11.65 3.86 -1.43
CA MET A 169 11.88 2.92 -0.33
C MET A 169 12.78 3.51 0.76
N HIS A 170 13.83 4.23 0.38
CA HIS A 170 14.64 4.99 1.34
C HIS A 170 13.78 6.00 2.12
N SER A 171 12.85 6.69 1.45
CA SER A 171 11.94 7.64 2.10
C SER A 171 10.99 6.95 3.09
N VAL A 172 10.52 5.74 2.77
CA VAL A 172 9.73 4.91 3.69
C VAL A 172 10.54 4.60 4.94
N ILE A 173 11.76 4.05 4.79
CA ILE A 173 12.58 3.62 5.92
C ILE A 173 12.97 4.81 6.81
N LYS A 174 13.37 5.93 6.19
CA LYS A 174 13.94 7.08 6.89
C LYS A 174 12.89 8.00 7.53
N TYR A 175 11.78 8.25 6.82
CA TYR A 175 10.82 9.29 7.24
C TYR A 175 9.47 8.72 7.65
N PHE A 176 8.97 7.70 6.95
CA PHE A 176 7.65 7.13 7.24
C PHE A 176 7.69 6.05 8.32
N THR A 177 8.79 5.31 8.42
CA THR A 177 8.98 4.13 9.28
C THR A 177 8.16 2.91 8.86
N ILE A 178 8.67 1.73 9.17
CA ILE A 178 7.99 0.46 8.87
C ILE A 178 6.68 0.33 9.66
N SER A 179 6.61 0.81 10.91
CA SER A 179 5.40 0.74 11.72
C SER A 179 4.21 1.47 11.10
N ARG A 180 4.45 2.63 10.45
CA ARG A 180 3.38 3.33 9.71
C ARG A 180 3.05 2.63 8.39
N ALA A 181 4.05 2.10 7.68
CA ALA A 181 3.83 1.29 6.48
C ALA A 181 2.99 0.02 6.73
N LEU A 182 3.05 -0.52 7.95
CA LEU A 182 2.22 -1.64 8.39
C LEU A 182 0.78 -1.26 8.74
N GLY A 183 0.41 0.02 8.64
CA GLY A 183 -0.90 0.52 9.07
C GLY A 183 -1.02 0.70 10.59
N GLY A 184 0.04 1.15 11.25
CA GLY A 184 0.06 1.30 12.72
C GLY A 184 -1.09 2.12 13.30
N ASP A 185 -1.67 3.04 12.52
CA ASP A 185 -2.86 3.81 12.88
C ASP A 185 -4.16 2.99 12.97
N HIS A 186 -4.16 1.75 12.51
CA HIS A 186 -5.25 0.80 12.77
C HIS A 186 -5.11 0.11 14.14
N PHE A 187 -3.91 0.13 14.72
CA PHE A 187 -3.56 -0.64 15.92
C PHE A 187 -3.49 0.21 17.18
N PHE A 188 -2.86 1.38 17.11
CA PHE A 188 -2.57 2.15 18.32
C PHE A 188 -2.74 3.66 18.12
N ASP A 189 -3.34 4.31 19.13
CA ASP A 189 -3.63 5.75 19.16
C ASP A 189 -2.40 6.62 18.91
N GLN A 190 -1.23 6.19 19.35
CA GLN A 190 0.02 6.93 19.12
C GLN A 190 0.27 7.17 17.62
N TYR A 191 -0.10 6.25 16.73
CA TYR A 191 0.10 6.40 15.29
C TYR A 191 -0.98 7.29 14.65
N VAL A 192 -2.22 7.22 15.13
CA VAL A 192 -3.35 8.08 14.69
C VAL A 192 -3.07 9.57 14.97
N ASN A 193 -2.31 9.86 16.01
CA ASN A 193 -1.97 11.22 16.43
C ASN A 193 -0.62 11.71 15.89
N MET A 194 0.09 10.90 15.10
CA MET A 194 1.32 11.37 14.43
C MET A 194 0.98 12.33 13.30
N PRO A 195 1.82 13.35 13.06
CA PRO A 195 1.67 14.22 11.91
C PRO A 195 1.87 13.43 10.60
N LEU A 196 1.26 13.92 9.52
CA LEU A 196 1.54 13.46 8.17
C LEU A 196 3.02 13.73 7.82
N VAL A 197 3.65 12.81 7.12
CA VAL A 197 5.04 12.97 6.67
C VAL A 197 5.06 13.79 5.40
N ASP A 198 5.87 14.84 5.37
CA ASP A 198 6.05 15.74 4.22
C ASP A 198 7.50 15.77 3.70
N GLN A 199 8.29 14.74 4.05
CA GLN A 199 9.71 14.59 3.72
C GLN A 199 9.96 13.48 2.70
N GLY A 200 11.10 13.56 2.01
CA GLY A 200 11.47 12.59 0.97
C GLY A 200 10.40 12.50 -0.13
N ALA A 201 10.07 11.28 -0.53
CA ALA A 201 9.04 11.02 -1.54
C ALA A 201 7.63 11.48 -1.12
N PHE A 202 7.33 11.51 0.18
CA PHE A 202 6.02 11.91 0.70
C PHE A 202 5.73 13.41 0.54
N LYS A 203 6.76 14.23 0.29
CA LYS A 203 6.61 15.63 -0.12
C LYS A 203 5.85 15.77 -1.43
N TYR A 204 5.98 14.80 -2.33
CA TYR A 204 5.46 14.87 -3.70
C TYR A 204 4.21 14.02 -3.92
N SER A 205 3.98 13.01 -3.07
CA SER A 205 2.79 12.17 -3.14
C SER A 205 2.40 11.66 -1.76
N ALA A 206 1.13 11.85 -1.38
CA ALA A 206 0.57 11.24 -0.17
C ALA A 206 0.60 9.70 -0.24
N ASN A 207 0.62 9.13 -1.45
CA ASN A 207 0.72 7.70 -1.72
C ASN A 207 2.09 7.33 -2.29
N ALA A 208 3.17 7.88 -1.71
CA ALA A 208 4.53 7.73 -2.24
C ALA A 208 4.97 6.27 -2.43
N MET A 209 4.53 5.36 -1.55
CA MET A 209 4.78 3.92 -1.71
C MET A 209 4.21 3.40 -3.03
N TYR A 210 2.97 3.74 -3.35
CA TYR A 210 2.29 3.22 -4.54
C TYR A 210 2.78 3.93 -5.79
N THR A 211 3.08 5.22 -5.67
CA THR A 211 3.55 6.05 -6.79
C THR A 211 4.97 5.70 -7.23
N PHE A 212 5.89 5.53 -6.27
CA PHE A 212 7.32 5.42 -6.57
C PHE A 212 7.87 4.01 -6.34
N VAL A 213 7.57 3.36 -5.21
CA VAL A 213 8.18 2.05 -4.88
C VAL A 213 7.72 0.96 -5.85
N PHE A 214 6.45 0.98 -6.26
CA PHE A 214 5.93 0.02 -7.24
C PHE A 214 6.54 0.17 -8.64
N LEU A 215 7.17 1.31 -8.98
CA LEU A 215 7.95 1.43 -10.22
C LEU A 215 9.11 0.43 -10.27
N GLY A 216 9.60 -0.03 -9.11
CA GLY A 216 10.64 -1.06 -9.04
C GLY A 216 10.18 -2.39 -9.66
N MET A 217 8.88 -2.71 -9.60
CA MET A 217 8.35 -3.93 -10.24
C MET A 217 8.41 -3.83 -11.77
N TRP A 218 8.10 -2.66 -12.31
CA TRP A 218 8.25 -2.36 -13.74
C TRP A 218 9.73 -2.35 -14.14
N GLY A 219 10.59 -1.80 -13.29
CA GLY A 219 12.04 -1.85 -13.42
C GLY A 219 12.55 -3.28 -13.56
N ILE A 220 12.16 -4.18 -12.65
CA ILE A 220 12.50 -5.61 -12.70
C ILE A 220 12.06 -6.23 -14.02
N ALA A 221 10.81 -6.03 -14.44
CA ALA A 221 10.27 -6.61 -15.67
C ALA A 221 11.03 -6.18 -16.93
N LEU A 222 11.41 -4.90 -17.02
CA LEU A 222 12.20 -4.37 -18.14
C LEU A 222 13.66 -4.81 -18.05
N LEU A 223 14.24 -4.84 -16.86
CA LEU A 223 15.60 -5.32 -16.63
C LEU A 223 15.76 -6.81 -16.94
N THR A 224 14.70 -7.63 -16.85
CA THR A 224 14.72 -9.02 -17.34
C THR A 224 14.24 -9.15 -18.79
N GLY A 225 13.56 -8.14 -19.32
CA GLY A 225 12.99 -8.18 -20.68
C GLY A 225 11.92 -9.25 -20.80
N SER A 226 11.13 -9.43 -19.75
CA SER A 226 10.13 -10.50 -19.64
C SER A 226 8.71 -9.96 -19.83
N TRP A 227 7.96 -10.62 -20.71
CA TRP A 227 6.54 -10.36 -20.90
C TRP A 227 5.73 -10.73 -19.65
N ASN A 228 5.96 -11.92 -19.07
CA ASN A 228 5.18 -12.35 -17.91
C ASN A 228 5.45 -11.44 -16.69
N ALA A 229 6.70 -11.04 -16.45
CA ALA A 229 7.03 -10.08 -15.40
C ALA A 229 6.38 -8.72 -15.64
N LEU A 230 6.26 -8.26 -16.90
CA LEU A 230 5.59 -7.00 -17.21
C LEU A 230 4.09 -7.06 -16.88
N VAL A 231 3.43 -8.15 -17.26
CA VAL A 231 2.02 -8.41 -16.91
C VAL A 231 1.83 -8.48 -15.38
N LEU A 232 2.73 -9.17 -14.68
CA LEU A 232 2.68 -9.29 -13.22
C LEU A 232 3.00 -7.98 -12.50
N ALA A 233 3.88 -7.13 -13.06
CA ALA A 233 4.15 -5.79 -12.55
C ALA A 233 2.90 -4.90 -12.68
N LEU A 234 2.20 -4.98 -13.82
CA LEU A 234 0.90 -4.32 -14.01
C LEU A 234 -0.13 -4.80 -12.99
N PHE A 235 -0.30 -6.12 -12.82
CA PHE A 235 -1.20 -6.69 -11.81
C PHE A 235 -0.90 -6.15 -10.41
N ASN A 236 0.35 -6.25 -9.97
CA ASN A 236 0.72 -5.85 -8.61
C ASN A 236 0.53 -4.36 -8.38
N HIS A 237 0.86 -3.52 -9.37
CA HIS A 237 0.71 -2.07 -9.28
C HIS A 237 -0.77 -1.66 -9.35
N ALA A 238 -1.57 -2.23 -10.26
CA ALA A 238 -3.00 -1.99 -10.29
C ALA A 238 -3.66 -2.42 -8.97
N TYR A 239 -3.29 -3.58 -8.43
CA TYR A 239 -3.95 -4.14 -7.27
C TYR A 239 -3.66 -3.39 -5.96
N ILE A 240 -2.47 -2.78 -5.82
CA ILE A 240 -2.24 -1.87 -4.67
C ILE A 240 -3.11 -0.62 -4.75
N TRP A 241 -3.41 -0.10 -5.94
CA TRP A 241 -4.35 1.00 -6.09
C TRP A 241 -5.78 0.58 -5.75
N VAL A 242 -6.20 -0.65 -6.10
CA VAL A 242 -7.49 -1.20 -5.64
C VAL A 242 -7.56 -1.24 -4.12
N HIS A 243 -6.50 -1.73 -3.46
CA HIS A 243 -6.41 -1.71 -2.00
C HIS A 243 -6.54 -0.27 -1.45
N MET A 244 -5.86 0.70 -2.06
CA MET A 244 -5.96 2.11 -1.68
C MET A 244 -7.42 2.60 -1.77
N TYR A 245 -8.07 2.43 -2.91
CA TYR A 245 -9.41 2.96 -3.13
C TYR A 245 -10.49 2.26 -2.30
N CYS A 246 -10.39 0.94 -2.16
CA CYS A 246 -11.45 0.12 -1.56
C CYS A 246 -11.25 -0.14 -0.07
N THR A 247 -10.03 -0.03 0.45
CA THR A 247 -9.71 -0.32 1.85
C THR A 247 -9.11 0.87 2.55
N GLU A 248 -7.91 1.30 2.14
CA GLU A 248 -7.16 2.32 2.87
C GLU A 248 -7.90 3.65 2.92
N ARG A 249 -8.39 4.17 1.78
CA ARG A 249 -9.08 5.46 1.75
C ARG A 249 -10.32 5.50 2.65
N PRO A 250 -11.26 4.54 2.58
CA PRO A 250 -12.36 4.51 3.55
C PRO A 250 -11.89 4.40 5.01
N ASP A 251 -10.81 3.66 5.28
CA ASP A 251 -10.25 3.56 6.63
C ASP A 251 -9.69 4.92 7.08
N MET A 252 -8.99 5.64 6.20
CA MET A 252 -8.53 7.01 6.45
C MET A 252 -9.70 7.97 6.70
N ASP A 253 -10.81 7.85 5.96
CA ASP A 253 -12.01 8.65 6.21
C ASP A 253 -12.55 8.42 7.63
N VAL A 254 -12.52 7.17 8.12
CA VAL A 254 -12.97 6.79 9.47
C VAL A 254 -12.01 7.29 10.55
N ILE A 255 -10.70 7.10 10.36
CA ILE A 255 -9.66 7.45 11.35
C ILE A 255 -9.49 8.97 11.46
N TYR A 256 -9.42 9.65 10.31
CA TYR A 256 -9.06 11.07 10.24
C TYR A 256 -10.25 12.01 10.01
N GLY A 257 -11.45 11.45 9.76
CA GLY A 257 -12.70 12.20 9.63
C GLY A 257 -12.82 12.89 8.27
N GLY A 258 -12.92 12.08 7.20
CA GLY A 258 -12.92 12.48 5.78
C GLY A 258 -13.33 13.93 5.52
N GLY A 259 -12.44 14.68 4.87
CA GLY A 259 -12.55 16.13 4.67
C GLY A 259 -13.81 16.59 3.95
#